data_AF-A0A842VSH5-F1
#
_entry.id   AF-A0A842VSH5-F1
#
_cell.length_a   1.000
_cell.length_b   1.000
_cell.length_c   1.000
_cell.angle_alpha   90.00
_cell.angle_beta   90.00
_cell.angle_gamma   90.00
#
_symmetry.space_group_name_H-M   'P 1'
#
loop_
_entity.id
_entity.type
_entity.pdbx_description
1 polymer ?
#
loop_
_entity_poly.entity_id
_entity_poly.type
_entity_poly.pdbx_seq_one_letter_code
_entity_poly.pdbx_strand_id
1 'polypeptide(L)'
;MINMKMIKHGRKKDNRKLSKLAIAAEGFLVISFLLLLIIYGSSNNKFLEYTGVSALILSFVLSIISLIEISIRKNIKGYSVALVPIFVFLVLILFQFIIVRPGMKRREEFVKNYTGKHNLQIIYDSILEYSKHNNELPLAISWCDSLMEYSDNISENNFKHPFIKGYECNYAYNDNISNLKLKEVSKETVLVFGSDGRWNQHGGKELLKQRPQYETCVLLKNGDIYIYNFEREGIEKWEMKEKKTTFEQLRWKP
;
A
#
# COMPACT_ATOMS: atom_id res chain seq x y z
N MET A 1 59.95 13.76 37.27
CA MET A 1 60.09 12.36 36.79
C MET A 1 58.93 11.54 37.32
N ILE A 2 57.92 11.23 36.49
CA ILE A 2 56.80 10.35 36.85
C ILE A 2 57.12 8.95 36.32
N ASN A 3 57.23 7.98 37.23
CA ASN A 3 57.63 6.62 36.93
C ASN A 3 56.39 5.78 36.54
N MET A 4 56.15 5.63 35.24
CA MET A 4 55.00 4.91 34.69
C MET A 4 55.28 3.39 34.72
N LYS A 5 54.86 2.71 35.80
CA LYS A 5 54.88 1.25 35.89
C LYS A 5 53.88 0.66 34.89
N MET A 6 54.38 0.13 33.77
CA MET A 6 53.59 -0.70 32.86
C MET A 6 53.12 -1.97 33.57
N ILE A 7 51.84 -2.01 33.95
CA ILE A 7 51.19 -3.24 34.42
C ILE A 7 50.98 -4.15 33.20
N LYS A 8 51.88 -5.12 33.00
CA LYS A 8 51.67 -6.20 32.04
C LYS A 8 50.53 -7.10 32.52
N HIS A 9 49.30 -6.82 32.07
CA HIS A 9 48.17 -7.74 32.22
C HIS A 9 48.41 -8.98 31.36
N GLY A 10 48.97 -10.04 31.95
CA GLY A 10 49.02 -11.36 31.33
C GLY A 10 47.61 -11.88 31.15
N ARG A 11 47.08 -11.87 29.92
CA ARG A 11 45.78 -12.48 29.62
C ARG A 11 45.92 -13.99 29.84
N LYS A 12 45.37 -14.51 30.95
CA LYS A 12 45.18 -15.96 31.13
C LYS A 12 44.36 -16.48 29.95
N LYS A 13 44.91 -17.45 29.22
CA LYS A 13 44.24 -18.11 28.11
C LYS A 13 43.02 -18.86 28.67
N ASP A 14 41.84 -18.43 28.26
CA ASP A 14 40.59 -18.95 28.82
C ASP A 14 40.08 -20.10 27.95
N ASN A 15 40.06 -21.31 28.51
CA ASN A 15 39.84 -22.56 27.80
C ASN A 15 38.36 -23.00 27.73
N ARG A 16 37.42 -22.14 28.12
CA ARG A 16 35.98 -22.46 28.07
C ARG A 16 35.49 -22.62 26.63
N LYS A 17 34.54 -23.54 26.41
CA LYS A 17 33.96 -23.82 25.08
C LYS A 17 32.98 -22.72 24.66
N LEU A 18 32.91 -22.43 23.37
CA LEU A 18 31.92 -21.49 22.80
C LEU A 18 30.54 -22.16 22.72
N SER A 19 29.45 -21.42 22.95
CA SER A 19 28.10 -21.94 22.75
C SER A 19 27.83 -22.20 21.26
N LYS A 20 27.45 -23.44 20.93
CA LYS A 20 27.06 -23.82 19.56
C LYS A 20 25.81 -23.08 19.09
N LEU A 21 24.90 -22.76 20.01
CA LEU A 21 23.67 -22.02 19.71
C LEU A 21 23.97 -20.57 19.32
N ALA A 22 24.95 -19.93 19.98
CA ALA A 22 25.38 -18.58 19.62
C ALA A 22 25.99 -18.53 18.21
N ILE A 23 26.80 -19.53 17.85
CA ILE A 23 27.37 -19.66 16.48
C ILE A 23 26.25 -19.88 15.46
N ALA A 24 25.27 -20.74 15.76
CA ALA A 24 24.14 -20.98 14.87
C ALA A 24 23.31 -19.70 14.67
N ALA A 25 23.05 -18.95 15.75
CA ALA A 25 22.33 -17.68 15.69
C ALA A 25 23.03 -16.66 14.77
N GLU A 26 24.36 -16.54 14.90
CA GLU A 26 25.18 -15.70 14.01
C GLU A 26 25.10 -16.17 12.55
N GLY A 27 25.17 -17.48 12.29
CA GLY A 27 24.98 -18.04 10.95
C GLY A 27 23.62 -17.68 10.33
N PHE A 28 22.52 -17.80 11.09
CA PHE A 28 21.19 -17.41 10.63
C PHE A 28 21.07 -15.90 10.38
N LEU A 29 21.76 -15.07 11.17
CA LEU A 29 21.81 -13.62 10.95
C LEU A 29 22.47 -13.30 9.61
N VAL A 30 23.60 -13.93 9.30
CA VAL A 30 24.32 -13.75 8.02
C VAL A 30 23.46 -14.20 6.85
N ILE A 31 22.81 -15.36 6.95
CA ILE A 31 21.89 -15.85 5.91
C ILE A 31 20.75 -14.86 5.70
N SER A 32 20.11 -14.39 6.77
CA SER A 32 19.03 -13.39 6.69
C SER A 32 19.50 -12.11 6.02
N PHE A 33 20.67 -11.60 6.37
CA PHE A 33 21.25 -10.39 5.77
C PHE A 33 21.51 -10.56 4.26
N LEU A 34 22.07 -11.70 3.85
CA LEU A 34 22.30 -11.99 2.44
C LEU A 34 20.98 -12.08 1.65
N LEU A 35 19.95 -12.71 2.22
CA LEU A 35 18.62 -12.76 1.61
C LEU A 35 18.02 -11.36 1.46
N LEU A 36 18.13 -10.51 2.47
CA LEU A 36 17.68 -9.11 2.42
C LEU A 36 18.40 -8.29 1.35
N LEU A 37 19.70 -8.51 1.13
CA LEU A 37 20.44 -7.88 0.03
C LEU A 37 19.96 -8.34 -1.34
N ILE A 38 19.66 -9.63 -1.51
CA ILE A 38 19.11 -10.16 -2.77
C ILE A 38 17.72 -9.57 -3.05
N ILE A 39 16.88 -9.43 -2.01
CA ILE A 39 15.55 -8.80 -2.12
C ILE A 39 15.67 -7.32 -2.51
N TYR A 40 16.63 -6.59 -1.93
CA TYR A 40 16.85 -5.18 -2.28
C TYR A 40 17.12 -4.99 -3.78
N GLY A 41 17.74 -5.97 -4.44
CA GLY A 41 17.97 -5.97 -5.89
C GLY A 41 16.85 -6.58 -6.74
N SER A 42 15.84 -7.22 -6.16
CA SER A 42 14.81 -7.98 -6.88
C SER A 42 13.39 -7.55 -6.46
N SER A 43 12.74 -6.72 -7.29
CA SER A 43 11.57 -5.93 -6.88
C SER A 43 10.26 -6.70 -6.65
N ASN A 44 10.20 -8.03 -6.66
CA ASN A 44 8.91 -8.72 -6.59
C ASN A 44 8.88 -10.16 -6.01
N ASN A 45 9.93 -10.60 -5.31
CA ASN A 45 9.94 -11.97 -4.77
C ASN A 45 9.51 -12.05 -3.29
N LYS A 46 8.19 -12.07 -3.05
CA LYS A 46 7.59 -12.19 -1.70
C LYS A 46 8.06 -13.41 -0.93
N PHE A 47 8.40 -14.52 -1.60
CA PHE A 47 8.89 -15.73 -0.94
C PHE A 47 10.26 -15.51 -0.29
N LEU A 48 11.16 -14.83 -0.98
CA LEU A 48 12.47 -14.47 -0.43
C LEU A 48 12.30 -13.53 0.77
N GLU A 49 11.38 -12.56 0.69
CA GLU A 49 11.07 -11.64 1.79
C GLU A 49 10.66 -12.38 3.07
N TYR A 50 9.68 -13.27 2.98
CA TYR A 50 9.23 -14.05 4.15
C TYR A 50 10.33 -14.98 4.68
N THR A 51 11.14 -15.56 3.80
CA THR A 51 12.29 -16.40 4.20
C THR A 51 13.36 -15.59 4.93
N GLY A 52 13.68 -14.38 4.47
CA GLY A 52 14.63 -13.50 5.13
C GLY A 52 14.17 -13.06 6.52
N VAL A 53 12.88 -12.67 6.66
CA VAL A 53 12.29 -12.24 7.94
C VAL A 53 12.22 -13.41 8.93
N SER A 54 11.80 -14.60 8.49
CA SER A 54 11.75 -15.77 9.37
C SER A 54 13.13 -16.19 9.87
N ALA A 55 14.17 -16.15 9.01
CA ALA A 55 15.54 -16.42 9.43
C ALA A 55 16.05 -15.40 10.47
N LEU A 56 15.67 -14.12 10.35
CA LEU A 56 16.00 -13.08 11.33
C LEU A 56 15.36 -13.35 12.70
N ILE A 57 14.08 -13.72 12.71
CA ILE A 57 13.35 -14.06 13.95
C ILE A 57 13.97 -15.29 14.62
N LEU A 58 14.30 -16.31 13.84
CA LEU A 58 14.94 -17.53 14.36
C LEU A 58 16.31 -17.22 14.97
N SER A 59 17.12 -16.37 14.32
CA SER A 59 18.40 -15.89 14.86
C SER A 59 18.23 -15.20 16.21
N PHE A 60 17.24 -14.30 16.33
CA PHE A 60 16.93 -13.61 17.59
C PHE A 60 16.55 -14.57 18.73
N VAL A 61 15.65 -15.53 18.46
CA VAL A 61 15.23 -16.54 19.44
C VAL A 61 16.40 -17.41 19.89
N LEU A 62 17.22 -17.90 18.95
CA LEU A 62 18.40 -18.71 19.26
C LEU A 62 19.43 -17.93 20.08
N SER A 63 19.62 -16.64 19.81
CA SER A 63 20.46 -15.76 20.62
C SER A 63 19.98 -15.67 22.07
N ILE A 64 18.67 -15.48 22.32
CA ILE A 64 18.11 -15.45 23.68
C ILE A 64 18.34 -16.79 24.39
N ILE A 65 18.03 -17.91 23.73
CA ILE A 65 18.24 -19.25 24.30
C ILE A 65 19.71 -19.47 24.63
N SER A 66 20.63 -19.02 23.78
CA SER A 66 22.07 -19.13 24.03
C SER A 66 22.53 -18.28 25.23
N LEU A 67 21.95 -17.09 25.45
CA LEU A 67 22.25 -16.28 26.64
C LEU A 67 21.78 -16.97 27.92
N ILE A 68 20.59 -17.58 27.89
CA ILE A 68 20.07 -18.37 29.01
C ILE A 68 20.99 -19.58 29.28
N GLU A 69 21.40 -20.30 28.22
CA GLU A 69 22.34 -21.43 28.34
C GLU A 69 23.67 -21.00 28.98
N ILE A 70 24.26 -19.90 28.51
CA ILE A 70 25.54 -19.38 29.04
C ILE A 70 25.38 -18.93 30.49
N SER A 71 24.25 -18.31 30.85
CA SER A 71 23.97 -17.89 32.23
C SER A 71 23.84 -19.05 33.19
N ILE A 72 23.28 -20.18 32.74
CA ILE A 72 23.14 -21.39 33.56
C ILE A 72 24.46 -22.17 33.61
N ARG A 73 25.17 -22.29 32.47
CA ARG A 73 26.38 -23.11 32.34
C ARG A 73 27.64 -22.26 32.46
N LYS A 74 28.19 -22.18 33.68
CA LYS A 74 29.42 -21.42 34.02
C LYS A 74 30.67 -21.77 33.17
N ASN A 75 30.68 -22.90 32.48
CA ASN A 75 31.81 -23.39 31.66
C ASN A 75 31.68 -23.04 30.16
N ILE A 76 30.67 -22.27 29.76
CA ILE A 76 30.44 -21.85 28.38
C ILE A 76 30.72 -20.35 28.24
N LYS A 77 31.27 -19.98 27.08
CA LYS A 77 31.46 -18.59 26.66
C LYS A 77 30.62 -18.27 25.44
N GLY A 78 30.51 -16.99 25.15
CA GLY A 78 29.86 -16.51 23.93
C GLY A 78 28.89 -15.37 24.14
N TYR A 79 28.88 -14.72 25.32
CA TYR A 79 28.02 -13.57 25.58
C TYR A 79 28.10 -12.51 24.48
N SER A 80 29.32 -12.15 24.05
CA SER A 80 29.51 -11.18 22.97
C SER A 80 28.92 -11.65 21.64
N VAL A 81 29.05 -12.93 21.31
CA VAL A 81 28.52 -13.52 20.06
C VAL A 81 26.99 -13.54 20.08
N ALA A 82 26.39 -13.96 21.20
CA ALA A 82 24.94 -14.00 21.36
C ALA A 82 24.28 -12.62 21.35
N LEU A 83 24.97 -11.59 21.85
CA LEU A 83 24.46 -10.21 21.89
C LEU A 83 24.39 -9.55 20.51
N VAL A 84 25.22 -9.95 19.54
CA VAL A 84 25.27 -9.32 18.21
C VAL A 84 23.92 -9.42 17.47
N PRO A 85 23.31 -10.62 17.30
CA PRO A 85 22.01 -10.70 16.62
C PRO A 85 20.87 -9.99 17.35
N ILE A 86 20.89 -9.97 18.70
CA ILE A 86 19.91 -9.25 19.50
C ILE A 86 20.01 -7.74 19.23
N PHE A 87 21.23 -7.20 19.24
CA PHE A 87 21.46 -5.79 18.96
C PHE A 87 21.03 -5.42 17.53
N VAL A 88 21.42 -6.21 16.54
CA VAL A 88 21.01 -5.99 15.13
C VAL A 88 19.49 -6.04 14.98
N PHE A 89 18.83 -7.01 15.61
CA PHE A 89 17.37 -7.11 15.58
C PHE A 89 16.68 -5.87 16.17
N LEU A 90 17.16 -5.37 17.32
CA LEU A 90 16.63 -4.16 17.94
C LEU A 90 16.84 -2.92 17.08
N VAL A 91 18.03 -2.76 16.47
CA VAL A 91 18.31 -1.67 15.54
C VAL A 91 17.39 -1.72 14.32
N LEU A 92 17.16 -2.90 13.75
CA LEU A 92 16.23 -3.07 12.62
C LEU A 92 14.78 -2.74 13.00
N ILE A 93 14.33 -3.15 14.19
CA ILE A 93 13.01 -2.75 14.71
C ILE A 93 12.93 -1.23 14.82
N LEU A 94 13.89 -0.58 15.49
CA LEU A 94 13.88 0.87 15.64
C LEU A 94 13.90 1.58 14.27
N PHE A 95 14.69 1.10 13.32
CA PHE A 95 14.73 1.61 11.95
C PHE A 95 13.34 1.53 11.28
N GLN A 96 12.63 0.42 11.41
CA GLN A 96 11.27 0.26 10.88
C GLN A 96 10.28 1.26 11.49
N PHE A 97 10.35 1.50 12.80
CA PHE A 97 9.45 2.43 13.48
C PHE A 97 9.77 3.90 13.18
N ILE A 98 11.06 4.26 13.07
CA ILE A 98 11.50 5.65 12.89
C ILE A 98 11.41 6.08 11.43
N ILE A 99 11.78 5.22 10.48
CA ILE A 99 11.91 5.62 9.06
C ILE A 99 10.74 5.08 8.23
N VAL A 100 10.45 3.79 8.34
CA VAL A 100 9.49 3.14 7.44
C VAL A 100 8.06 3.55 7.76
N ARG A 101 7.66 3.57 9.04
CA ARG A 101 6.27 3.93 9.42
C ARG A 101 5.86 5.35 9.02
N PRO A 102 6.65 6.41 9.29
CA PRO A 102 6.30 7.75 8.81
C PRO A 102 6.31 7.83 7.28
N GLY A 103 7.24 7.15 6.61
CA GLY A 103 7.26 7.05 5.15
C GLY A 103 6.01 6.39 4.57
N MET A 104 5.52 5.31 5.20
CA MET A 104 4.29 4.64 4.81
C MET A 104 3.06 5.52 5.07
N LYS A 105 2.97 6.19 6.22
CA LYS A 105 1.88 7.14 6.50
C LYS A 105 1.85 8.27 5.48
N ARG A 106 3.01 8.86 5.15
CA ARG A 106 3.10 9.89 4.10
C ARG A 106 2.71 9.35 2.74
N ARG A 107 3.07 8.10 2.40
CA ARG A 107 2.63 7.47 1.15
C ARG A 107 1.14 7.16 1.15
N GLU A 108 0.58 6.74 2.27
CA GLU A 108 -0.85 6.46 2.40
C GLU A 108 -1.65 7.75 2.34
N GLU A 109 -1.24 8.80 3.05
CA GLU A 109 -1.78 10.15 2.96
C GLU A 109 -1.58 10.72 1.55
N PHE A 110 -0.43 10.46 0.91
CA PHE A 110 -0.21 10.84 -0.48
C PHE A 110 -1.18 10.11 -1.40
N VAL A 111 -1.30 8.79 -1.32
CA VAL A 111 -2.26 8.03 -2.14
C VAL A 111 -3.70 8.47 -1.84
N LYS A 112 -4.08 8.69 -0.59
CA LYS A 112 -5.41 9.17 -0.20
C LYS A 112 -5.71 10.58 -0.72
N ASN A 113 -4.76 11.50 -0.58
CA ASN A 113 -4.97 12.90 -0.96
C ASN A 113 -4.72 13.17 -2.45
N TYR A 114 -4.01 12.28 -3.15
CA TYR A 114 -3.60 12.50 -4.54
C TYR A 114 -4.24 11.54 -5.54
N THR A 115 -4.89 10.45 -5.11
CA THR A 115 -5.66 9.62 -6.05
C THR A 115 -7.12 10.03 -6.06
N GLY A 116 -7.69 10.20 -7.26
CA GLY A 116 -9.14 10.37 -7.43
C GLY A 116 -9.99 9.22 -6.87
N LYS A 117 -9.35 8.13 -6.39
CA LYS A 117 -9.99 7.00 -5.73
C LYS A 117 -10.63 7.38 -4.40
N HIS A 118 -9.98 8.20 -3.57
CA HIS A 118 -10.57 8.58 -2.29
C HIS A 118 -11.85 9.41 -2.49
N ASN A 119 -11.80 10.37 -3.41
CA ASN A 119 -12.94 11.16 -3.83
C ASN A 119 -14.09 10.29 -4.38
N LEU A 120 -13.77 9.30 -5.23
CA LEU A 120 -14.77 8.33 -5.71
C LEU A 120 -15.36 7.46 -4.61
N GLN A 121 -14.60 7.12 -3.57
CA GLN A 121 -15.13 6.37 -2.43
C GLN A 121 -16.15 7.22 -1.65
N ILE A 122 -15.84 8.51 -1.40
CA ILE A 122 -16.79 9.43 -0.76
C ILE A 122 -18.04 9.57 -1.62
N ILE A 123 -17.88 9.76 -2.92
CA ILE A 123 -19.00 9.81 -3.88
C ILE A 123 -19.84 8.51 -3.82
N TYR A 124 -19.19 7.34 -3.76
CA TYR A 124 -19.88 6.04 -3.66
C TYR A 124 -20.72 5.96 -2.38
N ASP A 125 -20.12 6.30 -1.24
CA ASP A 125 -20.79 6.26 0.05
C ASP A 125 -22.00 7.20 0.07
N SER A 126 -21.87 8.41 -0.52
CA SER A 126 -22.98 9.36 -0.67
C SER A 126 -24.06 8.85 -1.63
N ILE A 127 -23.73 8.13 -2.71
CA ILE A 127 -24.73 7.50 -3.60
C ILE A 127 -25.52 6.43 -2.84
N LEU A 128 -24.85 5.63 -2.01
CA LEU A 128 -25.53 4.63 -1.18
C LEU A 128 -26.45 5.27 -0.14
N GLU A 129 -26.01 6.37 0.48
CA GLU A 129 -26.80 7.16 1.42
C GLU A 129 -28.05 7.74 0.72
N TYR A 130 -27.86 8.47 -0.39
CA TYR A 130 -28.95 8.98 -1.21
C TYR A 130 -29.96 7.87 -1.58
N SER A 131 -29.46 6.72 -2.04
CA SER A 131 -30.32 5.64 -2.49
C SER A 131 -31.08 4.95 -1.37
N LYS A 132 -30.48 4.87 -0.17
CA LYS A 132 -31.15 4.38 1.03
C LYS A 132 -32.32 5.28 1.43
N HIS A 133 -32.20 6.59 1.22
CA HIS A 133 -33.26 7.56 1.54
C HIS A 133 -34.35 7.62 0.47
N ASN A 134 -33.99 7.60 -0.81
CA ASN A 134 -34.93 7.81 -1.92
C ASN A 134 -35.42 6.52 -2.59
N ASN A 135 -34.86 5.35 -2.25
CA ASN A 135 -35.11 4.04 -2.87
C ASN A 135 -34.75 3.96 -4.37
N GLU A 136 -34.01 4.94 -4.89
CA GLU A 136 -33.56 5.02 -6.27
C GLU A 136 -32.16 5.65 -6.35
N LEU A 137 -31.54 5.56 -7.51
CA LEU A 137 -30.29 6.25 -7.82
C LEU A 137 -30.57 7.70 -8.25
N PRO A 138 -29.63 8.64 -8.04
CA PRO A 138 -29.84 10.04 -8.35
C PRO A 138 -30.12 10.28 -9.84
N LEU A 139 -30.82 11.38 -10.12
CA LEU A 139 -31.02 11.91 -11.46
C LEU A 139 -29.68 12.31 -12.07
N ALA A 140 -29.37 11.81 -13.27
CA ALA A 140 -28.11 12.09 -13.96
C ALA A 140 -27.86 13.61 -14.16
N ILE A 141 -28.89 14.39 -14.44
CA ILE A 141 -28.80 15.84 -14.69
C ILE A 141 -28.46 16.68 -13.44
N SER A 142 -28.60 16.11 -12.24
CA SER A 142 -28.46 16.84 -10.97
C SER A 142 -27.74 16.03 -9.90
N TRP A 143 -26.97 15.00 -10.30
CA TRP A 143 -26.45 14.00 -9.38
C TRP A 143 -25.48 14.59 -8.35
N CYS A 144 -24.59 15.52 -8.72
CA CYS A 144 -23.67 16.15 -7.77
C CYS A 144 -24.44 16.92 -6.70
N ASP A 145 -25.44 17.71 -7.11
CA ASP A 145 -26.27 18.51 -6.19
C ASP A 145 -27.06 17.61 -5.24
N SER A 146 -27.70 16.57 -5.78
CA SER A 146 -28.46 15.59 -4.99
C SER A 146 -27.60 14.87 -3.97
N LEU A 147 -26.33 14.57 -4.28
CA LEU A 147 -25.44 13.94 -3.30
C LEU A 147 -25.01 14.91 -2.19
N MET A 148 -24.73 16.18 -2.51
CA MET A 148 -24.38 17.20 -1.52
C MET A 148 -25.54 17.56 -0.59
N GLU A 149 -26.78 17.49 -1.07
CA GLU A 149 -27.96 17.76 -0.24
C GLU A 149 -28.19 16.67 0.81
N TYR A 150 -27.86 15.41 0.49
CA TYR A 150 -28.21 14.26 1.33
C TYR A 150 -27.05 13.71 2.18
N SER A 151 -25.80 14.09 1.91
CA SER A 151 -24.63 13.53 2.59
C SER A 151 -23.76 14.63 3.19
N ASP A 152 -23.66 14.66 4.52
CA ASP A 152 -22.81 15.63 5.23
C ASP A 152 -21.29 15.39 4.99
N ASN A 153 -20.94 14.22 4.45
CA ASN A 153 -19.56 13.79 4.26
C ASN A 153 -18.97 14.18 2.89
N ILE A 154 -19.79 14.75 1.99
CA ILE A 154 -19.36 15.16 0.66
C ILE A 154 -19.37 16.68 0.51
N SER A 155 -18.37 17.19 -0.20
CA SER A 155 -18.21 18.60 -0.52
C SER A 155 -17.86 18.77 -1.99
N GLU A 156 -17.97 19.99 -2.50
CA GLU A 156 -17.61 20.33 -3.89
C GLU A 156 -16.20 19.85 -4.26
N ASN A 157 -15.26 19.90 -3.31
CA ASN A 157 -13.88 19.46 -3.51
C ASN A 157 -13.75 17.95 -3.79
N ASN A 158 -14.71 17.14 -3.34
CA ASN A 158 -14.71 15.71 -3.61
C ASN A 158 -15.07 15.40 -5.07
N PHE A 159 -15.67 16.34 -5.81
CA PHE A 159 -15.95 16.19 -7.24
C PHE A 159 -14.80 16.65 -8.14
N LYS A 160 -13.72 17.19 -7.55
CA LYS A 160 -12.54 17.67 -8.28
C LYS A 160 -11.39 16.69 -8.13
N HIS A 161 -10.69 16.40 -9.22
CA HIS A 161 -9.50 15.56 -9.17
C HIS A 161 -8.30 16.41 -8.68
N PRO A 162 -7.49 15.92 -7.71
CA PRO A 162 -6.42 16.73 -7.11
C PRO A 162 -5.40 17.30 -8.10
N PHE A 163 -5.18 16.60 -9.22
CA PHE A 163 -4.20 16.99 -10.23
C PHE A 163 -4.77 17.66 -11.47
N ILE A 164 -6.08 17.54 -11.71
CA ILE A 164 -6.69 18.02 -12.96
C ILE A 164 -7.47 19.28 -12.64
N LYS A 165 -6.92 20.41 -13.08
CA LYS A 165 -7.42 21.75 -12.78
C LYS A 165 -8.24 22.28 -13.96
N GLY A 166 -9.07 23.29 -13.69
CA GLY A 166 -9.81 24.01 -14.72
C GLY A 166 -11.19 23.44 -15.04
N TYR A 167 -11.64 22.40 -14.31
CA TYR A 167 -12.97 21.83 -14.41
C TYR A 167 -13.74 22.01 -13.11
N GLU A 168 -15.05 22.16 -13.21
CA GLU A 168 -15.96 22.21 -12.06
C GLU A 168 -16.10 20.84 -11.41
N CYS A 169 -16.14 19.79 -12.25
CA CYS A 169 -16.21 18.39 -11.83
C CYS A 169 -15.33 17.54 -12.76
N ASN A 170 -14.56 16.61 -12.17
CA ASN A 170 -13.71 15.67 -12.91
C ASN A 170 -14.30 14.25 -12.99
N TYR A 171 -15.61 14.14 -12.75
CA TYR A 171 -16.34 12.89 -12.77
C TYR A 171 -17.61 13.05 -13.58
N ALA A 172 -18.07 11.97 -14.19
CA ALA A 172 -19.36 11.90 -14.85
C ALA A 172 -20.17 10.72 -14.32
N TYR A 173 -21.49 10.93 -14.24
CA TYR A 173 -22.45 9.92 -13.86
C TYR A 173 -22.90 9.09 -15.08
N ASN A 174 -23.19 7.81 -14.87
CA ASN A 174 -23.70 6.95 -15.93
C ASN A 174 -25.20 7.19 -16.17
N ASP A 175 -25.56 7.66 -17.38
CA ASP A 175 -26.96 7.97 -17.73
C ASP A 175 -27.89 6.76 -17.68
N ASN A 176 -27.35 5.57 -17.97
CA ASN A 176 -28.14 4.35 -18.10
C ASN A 176 -28.72 3.85 -16.77
N ILE A 177 -28.31 4.43 -15.64
CA ILE A 177 -28.73 4.03 -14.29
C ILE A 177 -29.54 5.11 -13.57
N SER A 178 -29.76 6.26 -14.20
CA SER A 178 -30.54 7.37 -13.64
C SER A 178 -31.93 6.89 -13.20
N ASN A 179 -32.34 7.23 -11.98
CA ASN A 179 -33.64 6.86 -11.36
C ASN A 179 -33.94 5.35 -11.30
N LEU A 180 -32.96 4.49 -11.53
CA LEU A 180 -33.15 3.06 -11.32
C LEU A 180 -33.05 2.73 -9.84
N LYS A 181 -33.75 1.69 -9.40
CA LYS A 181 -33.53 1.19 -8.04
C LYS A 181 -32.16 0.55 -7.96
N LEU A 182 -31.44 0.78 -6.86
CA LEU A 182 -30.10 0.21 -6.68
C LEU A 182 -30.08 -1.32 -6.90
N LYS A 183 -31.16 -2.03 -6.53
CA LYS A 183 -31.31 -3.49 -6.72
C LYS A 183 -31.44 -3.95 -8.18
N GLU A 184 -31.86 -3.06 -9.08
CA GLU A 184 -32.06 -3.33 -10.51
C GLU A 184 -30.75 -3.21 -11.30
N VAL A 185 -29.75 -2.57 -10.72
CA VAL A 185 -28.42 -2.39 -11.32
C VAL A 185 -27.51 -3.56 -10.97
N SER A 186 -26.80 -4.13 -11.94
CA SER A 186 -25.81 -5.19 -11.67
C SER A 186 -24.61 -4.68 -10.85
N LYS A 187 -23.98 -5.60 -10.10
CA LYS A 187 -22.81 -5.31 -9.26
C LYS A 187 -21.62 -4.75 -10.05
N GLU A 188 -21.47 -5.17 -11.30
CA GLU A 188 -20.36 -4.79 -12.19
C GLU A 188 -20.68 -3.55 -13.04
N THR A 189 -21.86 -2.95 -12.87
CA THR A 189 -22.26 -1.78 -13.66
C THR A 189 -21.52 -0.53 -13.19
N VAL A 190 -21.04 0.27 -14.14
CA VAL A 190 -20.39 1.57 -13.88
C VAL A 190 -21.40 2.53 -13.26
N LEU A 191 -21.05 3.15 -12.13
CA LEU A 191 -21.81 4.24 -11.52
C LEU A 191 -21.27 5.60 -11.94
N VAL A 192 -19.98 5.80 -11.71
CA VAL A 192 -19.28 7.07 -11.91
C VAL A 192 -17.94 6.76 -12.56
N PHE A 193 -17.49 7.64 -13.45
CA PHE A 193 -16.19 7.50 -14.08
C PHE A 193 -15.53 8.87 -14.22
N GLY A 194 -14.20 8.87 -14.31
CA GLY A 194 -13.45 10.10 -14.51
C GLY A 194 -13.83 10.75 -15.84
N SER A 195 -14.21 12.02 -15.79
CA SER A 195 -14.45 12.87 -16.96
C SER A 195 -13.76 14.22 -16.79
N ASP A 196 -13.77 15.06 -17.82
CA ASP A 196 -13.25 16.43 -17.80
C ASP A 196 -14.37 17.36 -18.26
N GLY A 197 -15.30 17.65 -17.35
CA GLY A 197 -16.60 18.22 -17.69
C GLY A 197 -17.07 19.33 -16.77
N ARG A 198 -18.35 19.66 -16.94
CA ARG A 198 -19.04 20.66 -16.11
C ARG A 198 -19.61 20.01 -14.86
N TRP A 199 -20.10 20.84 -13.94
CA TRP A 199 -20.95 20.38 -12.85
C TRP A 199 -22.11 19.51 -13.37
N ASN A 200 -22.43 18.42 -12.66
CA ASN A 200 -23.39 17.40 -13.09
C ASN A 200 -23.12 16.76 -14.48
N GLN A 201 -21.86 16.67 -14.93
CA GLN A 201 -21.57 15.94 -16.16
C GLN A 201 -22.11 14.50 -16.06
N HIS A 202 -22.75 14.04 -17.12
CA HIS A 202 -23.36 12.73 -17.19
C HIS A 202 -23.31 12.21 -18.64
N GLY A 203 -23.37 10.89 -18.81
CA GLY A 203 -23.29 10.23 -20.11
C GLY A 203 -22.87 8.76 -20.00
N GLY A 204 -22.29 8.23 -21.08
CA GLY A 204 -21.76 6.88 -21.15
C GLY A 204 -20.32 6.83 -21.66
N LYS A 205 -19.97 5.70 -22.27
CA LYS A 205 -18.62 5.42 -22.79
C LYS A 205 -18.11 6.43 -23.82
N GLU A 206 -18.99 7.19 -24.46
CA GLU A 206 -18.63 8.24 -25.42
C GLU A 206 -17.84 9.39 -24.78
N LEU A 207 -18.08 9.69 -23.49
CA LEU A 207 -17.33 10.72 -22.77
C LEU A 207 -15.88 10.30 -22.50
N LEU A 208 -15.65 8.99 -22.31
CA LEU A 208 -14.29 8.47 -22.12
C LEU A 208 -13.41 8.61 -23.37
N LYS A 209 -14.01 8.65 -24.56
CA LYS A 209 -13.27 8.80 -25.83
C LYS A 209 -12.78 10.22 -26.07
N GLN A 210 -13.38 11.21 -25.41
CA GLN A 210 -13.10 12.64 -25.63
C GLN A 210 -11.93 13.15 -24.79
N ARG A 211 -11.50 12.38 -23.78
CA ARG A 211 -10.50 12.82 -22.81
C ARG A 211 -9.07 12.71 -23.36
N PRO A 212 -8.21 13.75 -23.19
CA PRO A 212 -6.78 13.61 -23.41
C PRO A 212 -6.19 12.55 -22.48
N GLN A 213 -5.14 11.85 -22.95
CA GLN A 213 -4.57 10.65 -22.34
C GLN A 213 -4.16 10.84 -20.87
N TYR A 214 -5.03 10.46 -19.94
CA TYR A 214 -4.72 10.34 -18.52
C TYR A 214 -5.39 9.09 -17.95
N GLU A 215 -4.80 8.59 -16.86
CA GLU A 215 -5.40 7.57 -16.02
C GLU A 215 -6.83 7.99 -15.64
N THR A 216 -7.80 7.14 -15.94
CA THR A 216 -9.21 7.37 -15.62
C THR A 216 -9.66 6.36 -14.58
N CYS A 217 -10.23 6.88 -13.50
CA CYS A 217 -10.85 6.05 -12.47
C CYS A 217 -12.29 5.72 -12.85
N VAL A 218 -12.72 4.49 -12.62
CA VAL A 218 -14.09 4.01 -12.83
C VAL A 218 -14.58 3.35 -11.55
N LEU A 219 -15.72 3.82 -11.04
CA LEU A 219 -16.42 3.30 -9.87
C LEU A 219 -17.57 2.40 -10.32
N LEU A 220 -17.57 1.16 -9.83
CA LEU A 220 -18.64 0.19 -10.08
C LEU A 220 -19.66 0.17 -8.92
N LYS A 221 -20.85 -0.40 -9.16
CA LYS A 221 -21.91 -0.52 -8.15
C LYS A 221 -21.49 -1.29 -6.91
N ASN A 222 -20.63 -2.29 -7.05
CA ASN A 222 -20.12 -3.06 -5.92
C ASN A 222 -19.09 -2.28 -5.04
N GLY A 223 -18.76 -1.04 -5.40
CA GLY A 223 -17.79 -0.20 -4.69
C GLY A 223 -16.35 -0.39 -5.17
N ASP A 224 -16.10 -1.29 -6.12
CA ASP A 224 -14.77 -1.44 -6.71
C ASP A 224 -14.44 -0.21 -7.55
N ILE A 225 -13.21 0.29 -7.37
CA ILE A 225 -12.66 1.40 -8.14
C ILE A 225 -11.47 0.88 -8.95
N TYR A 226 -11.58 0.95 -10.27
CA TYR A 226 -10.53 0.57 -11.20
C TYR A 226 -9.88 1.83 -11.78
N ILE A 227 -8.56 1.80 -11.92
CA ILE A 227 -7.79 2.83 -12.61
C ILE A 227 -7.40 2.24 -13.96
N TYR A 228 -7.80 2.90 -15.03
CA TYR A 228 -7.48 2.48 -16.38
C TYR A 228 -6.56 3.50 -17.04
N ASN A 229 -5.49 3.02 -17.66
CA ASN A 229 -4.69 3.81 -18.57
C ASN A 229 -5.13 3.49 -20.01
N PHE A 230 -5.78 4.44 -20.65
CA PHE A 230 -6.32 4.24 -21.99
C PHE A 230 -5.34 4.77 -23.03
N GLU A 231 -4.61 3.87 -23.68
CA GLU A 231 -3.77 4.20 -24.83
C GLU A 231 -4.67 4.68 -26.00
N ARG A 232 -4.28 5.75 -26.72
CA ARG A 232 -4.90 6.00 -28.04
C ARG A 232 -4.54 4.82 -28.93
N GLU A 233 -5.48 4.34 -29.73
CA GLU A 233 -5.14 3.57 -30.92
C GLU A 233 -4.12 4.38 -31.75
N GLY A 234 -2.86 3.92 -31.79
CA GLY A 234 -1.84 4.50 -32.68
C GLY A 234 -0.46 4.88 -32.12
N ILE A 235 -0.08 4.57 -30.87
CA ILE A 235 1.30 4.79 -30.40
C ILE A 235 1.89 3.47 -29.87
N GLU A 236 3.11 3.18 -30.31
CA GLU A 236 3.80 1.90 -30.18
C GLU A 236 3.93 1.36 -28.75
N LYS A 237 3.82 0.03 -28.69
CA LYS A 237 3.80 -0.83 -27.50
C LYS A 237 4.99 -0.59 -26.57
N TRP A 238 4.69 -0.30 -25.31
CA TRP A 238 5.52 -0.73 -24.19
C TRP A 238 4.79 -1.86 -23.47
N GLU A 239 5.36 -3.08 -23.50
CA GLU A 239 4.78 -4.26 -22.87
C GLU A 239 4.89 -4.18 -21.35
N MET A 240 3.87 -3.62 -20.69
CA MET A 240 3.56 -3.97 -19.30
C MET A 240 2.50 -5.08 -19.30
N LYS A 241 2.80 -6.20 -18.63
CA LYS A 241 1.91 -7.37 -18.44
C LYS A 241 0.75 -7.06 -17.49
N GLU A 242 0.02 -5.98 -17.72
CA GLU A 242 -1.27 -5.74 -17.07
C GLU A 242 -2.38 -6.14 -18.03
N LYS A 243 -3.42 -6.82 -17.53
CA LYS A 243 -4.58 -7.21 -18.33
C LYS A 243 -5.15 -5.95 -19.00
N LYS A 244 -4.99 -5.84 -20.33
CA LYS A 244 -5.62 -4.81 -21.15
C LYS A 244 -7.15 -5.01 -21.11
N THR A 245 -7.81 -4.35 -20.18
CA THR A 245 -9.27 -4.22 -20.18
C THR A 245 -9.62 -3.03 -21.05
N THR A 246 -10.31 -3.28 -22.17
CA THR A 246 -10.81 -2.22 -23.05
C THR A 246 -12.11 -1.63 -22.47
N PHE A 247 -12.43 -0.37 -22.77
CA PHE A 247 -13.69 0.29 -22.35
C PHE A 247 -14.95 -0.51 -22.67
N GLU A 248 -14.89 -1.33 -23.73
CA GLU A 248 -16.00 -2.16 -24.21
C GLU A 248 -16.30 -3.35 -23.27
N GLN A 249 -15.39 -3.67 -22.34
CA GLN A 249 -15.60 -4.71 -21.33
C GLN A 249 -16.32 -4.18 -20.09
N LEU A 250 -16.43 -2.85 -19.92
CA LEU A 250 -17.17 -2.24 -18.82
C LEU A 250 -18.67 -2.41 -19.05
N ARG A 251 -19.40 -2.78 -17.99
CA ARG A 251 -20.86 -2.88 -18.04
C ARG A 251 -21.47 -1.50 -17.81
N TRP A 252 -21.99 -0.90 -18.88
CA TRP A 252 -22.62 0.43 -18.83
C TRP A 252 -24.12 0.38 -18.53
N LYS A 253 -24.77 -0.75 -18.81
CA LYS A 253 -26.21 -0.93 -18.63
C LYS A 253 -26.49 -1.75 -17.35
N PRO A 254 -27.65 -1.57 -16.72
CA PRO A 254 -28.04 -2.31 -15.51
C PRO A 254 -27.89 -3.83 -15.67
#